data_AF-A0A9X3YQS2-F1
#
_entry.id   AF-A0A9X3YQS2-F1
#
_cell.length_a   1.000
_cell.length_b   1.000
_cell.length_c   1.000
_cell.angle_alpha   90.00
_cell.angle_beta   90.00
_cell.angle_gamma   90.00
#
_symmetry.space_group_name_H-M   'P 1'
#
loop_
_entity.id
_entity.type
_entity.pdbx_description
1 polymer ?
#
loop_
_entity_poly.entity_id
_entity_poly.type
_entity_poly.pdbx_seq_one_letter_code
_entity_poly.pdbx_strand_id
1 'polypeptide(L)'
;MLAAALAAGGNAVVAFVNGASQRDLEKSKQEAERILEMIKTGGGENAAKRADVNLRFLLESGLIADPVLGAKLSAYLDKTPKGSGPLLPSASTRLGFDDAAPIDASLRRNLETIFTRYLAYLDKAGFPPAIKKIVVQIEPGFDNAAYDGEKIIIDDKIADDPSVPIREYMHHVLLEGGRTSAHAARSHRRRSRGLFRLQFLEHAGAR
;
A
#
# COMPACT_ATOMS: atom_id res chain seq x y z
N MET A 1 4.91 -51.70 27.43
CA MET A 1 3.70 -51.07 26.85
C MET A 1 3.37 -49.69 27.43
N LEU A 2 3.89 -49.25 28.59
CA LEU A 2 3.60 -47.91 29.13
C LEU A 2 4.23 -46.73 28.34
N ALA A 3 5.38 -46.93 27.67
CA ALA A 3 6.07 -45.84 26.95
C ALA A 3 5.36 -45.39 25.65
N ALA A 4 4.62 -46.29 24.98
CA ALA A 4 3.93 -45.98 23.73
C ALA A 4 2.64 -45.15 23.93
N ALA A 5 1.99 -45.27 25.08
CA ALA A 5 0.77 -44.51 25.42
C ALA A 5 1.07 -43.03 25.74
N LEU A 6 2.24 -42.74 26.34
CA LEU A 6 2.69 -41.37 26.60
C LEU A 6 3.10 -40.63 25.32
N ALA A 7 3.68 -41.33 24.34
CA ALA A 7 4.05 -40.74 23.05
C ALA A 7 2.82 -40.38 22.18
N ALA A 8 1.74 -41.17 22.23
CA ALA A 8 0.50 -40.88 21.50
C ALA A 8 -0.27 -39.67 22.06
N GLY A 9 -0.16 -39.39 23.37
CA GLY A 9 -0.77 -38.21 24.01
C GLY A 9 -0.09 -36.89 23.64
N GLY A 10 1.23 -36.90 23.41
CA GLY A 10 2.00 -35.69 23.07
C GLY A 10 1.56 -35.06 21.75
N ASN A 11 1.29 -35.86 20.72
CA ASN A 11 0.82 -35.36 19.42
C ASN A 11 -0.61 -34.81 19.48
N ALA A 12 -1.48 -35.38 20.33
CA ALA A 12 -2.86 -34.91 20.49
C ALA A 12 -2.92 -33.55 21.21
N VAL A 13 -2.07 -33.33 22.21
CA VAL A 13 -1.96 -32.03 22.91
C VAL A 13 -1.40 -30.95 21.98
N VAL A 14 -0.34 -31.26 21.24
CA VAL A 14 0.23 -30.32 20.25
C VAL A 14 -0.78 -30.01 19.14
N ALA A 15 -1.54 -30.99 18.66
CA ALA A 15 -2.62 -30.77 17.68
C ALA A 15 -3.76 -29.91 18.25
N PHE A 16 -4.13 -30.09 19.52
CA PHE A 16 -5.16 -29.29 20.18
C PHE A 16 -4.71 -27.83 20.40
N VAL A 17 -3.47 -27.63 20.86
CA VAL A 17 -2.88 -26.29 21.04
C VAL A 17 -2.72 -25.58 19.68
N ASN A 18 -2.19 -26.28 18.67
CA ASN A 18 -2.07 -25.72 17.32
C ASN A 18 -3.44 -25.42 16.70
N GLY A 19 -4.44 -26.27 16.92
CA GLY A 19 -5.81 -26.07 16.45
C GLY A 19 -6.51 -24.88 17.13
N ALA A 20 -6.23 -24.63 18.42
CA ALA A 20 -6.72 -23.42 19.10
C ALA A 20 -6.08 -22.16 18.51
N SER A 21 -4.75 -22.13 18.35
CA SER A 21 -4.05 -21.00 17.75
C SER A 21 -4.44 -20.73 16.30
N GLN A 22 -4.73 -21.77 15.51
CA GLN A 22 -5.25 -21.59 14.14
C GLN A 22 -6.62 -20.92 14.11
N ARG A 23 -7.55 -21.33 14.99
CA ARG A 23 -8.87 -20.70 15.07
C ARG A 23 -8.78 -19.24 15.50
N ASP A 24 -7.89 -18.91 16.43
CA ASP A 24 -7.70 -17.53 16.87
C ASP A 24 -7.06 -16.66 15.77
N LEU A 25 -6.12 -17.23 14.99
CA LEU A 25 -5.56 -16.57 13.81
C LEU A 25 -6.60 -16.33 12.72
N GLU A 26 -7.48 -17.29 12.45
CA GLU A 26 -8.57 -17.13 11.47
C GLU A 26 -9.55 -16.05 11.89
N LYS A 27 -9.97 -16.03 13.17
CA LYS A 27 -10.82 -14.97 13.72
C LYS A 27 -10.18 -13.61 13.57
N SER A 28 -8.91 -13.49 13.95
CA SER A 28 -8.15 -12.24 13.83
C SER A 28 -8.04 -11.76 12.38
N LYS A 29 -7.81 -12.67 11.43
CA LYS A 29 -7.79 -12.35 9.99
C LYS A 29 -9.14 -11.86 9.48
N GLN A 30 -10.23 -12.55 9.80
CA GLN A 30 -11.58 -12.15 9.39
C GLN A 30 -11.96 -10.77 9.95
N GLU A 31 -11.55 -10.49 11.19
CA GLU A 31 -11.76 -9.19 11.81
C GLU A 31 -10.94 -8.08 11.16
N ALA A 32 -9.65 -8.35 10.87
CA ALA A 32 -8.80 -7.42 10.14
C ALA A 32 -9.33 -7.15 8.72
N GLU A 33 -9.81 -8.17 8.01
CA GLU A 33 -10.44 -8.03 6.70
C GLU A 33 -11.71 -7.18 6.75
N ARG A 34 -12.56 -7.38 7.77
CA ARG A 34 -13.75 -6.54 7.99
C ARG A 34 -13.37 -5.08 8.23
N ILE A 35 -12.40 -4.82 9.11
CA ILE A 35 -11.91 -3.46 9.37
C ILE A 35 -11.35 -2.84 8.08
N LEU A 36 -10.56 -3.60 7.33
CA LEU A 36 -10.02 -3.17 6.04
C LEU A 36 -11.12 -2.81 5.05
N GLU A 37 -12.16 -3.62 4.95
CA GLU A 37 -13.30 -3.34 4.06
C GLU A 37 -14.04 -2.07 4.47
N MET A 38 -14.24 -1.86 5.77
CA MET A 38 -14.90 -0.66 6.29
C MET A 38 -14.11 0.63 6.04
N ILE A 39 -12.77 0.56 5.89
CA ILE A 39 -11.94 1.72 5.53
C ILE A 39 -11.71 1.85 4.01
N LYS A 40 -12.10 0.88 3.19
CA LYS A 40 -12.08 0.96 1.71
C LYS A 40 -13.25 1.81 1.20
N THR A 41 -13.25 3.10 1.49
CA THR A 41 -14.38 3.99 1.16
C THR A 41 -14.36 4.54 -0.28
N GLY A 42 -13.61 3.90 -1.20
CA GLY A 42 -13.61 4.23 -2.63
C GLY A 42 -12.90 5.52 -3.03
N GLY A 43 -12.07 6.11 -2.15
CA GLY A 43 -11.35 7.36 -2.45
C GLY A 43 -12.26 8.62 -2.45
N GLY A 44 -11.65 9.78 -2.76
CA GLY A 44 -12.34 11.08 -2.82
C GLY A 44 -12.33 11.91 -1.52
N GLU A 45 -12.82 13.15 -1.60
CA GLU A 45 -12.74 14.17 -0.54
C GLU A 45 -13.32 13.73 0.81
N ASN A 46 -14.33 12.86 0.80
CA ASN A 46 -15.01 12.37 2.00
C ASN A 46 -14.61 10.94 2.40
N ALA A 47 -13.55 10.37 1.82
CA ALA A 47 -13.09 9.02 2.14
C ALA A 47 -12.70 8.86 3.63
N ALA A 48 -11.93 9.81 4.16
CA ALA A 48 -11.46 9.79 5.55
C ALA A 48 -12.62 9.93 6.54
N LYS A 49 -13.60 10.79 6.22
CA LYS A 49 -14.82 10.97 7.02
C LYS A 49 -15.64 9.69 7.08
N ARG A 50 -15.86 9.04 5.94
CA ARG A 50 -16.58 7.77 5.87
C ARG A 50 -15.86 6.67 6.64
N ALA A 51 -14.52 6.60 6.55
CA ALA A 51 -13.73 5.63 7.29
C ALA A 51 -13.85 5.83 8.81
N ASP A 52 -13.75 7.08 9.29
CA ASP A 52 -13.96 7.42 10.71
C ASP A 52 -15.35 6.99 11.21
N VAL A 53 -16.42 7.33 10.48
CA VAL A 53 -17.80 6.92 10.82
C VAL A 53 -17.95 5.40 10.86
N ASN A 54 -17.42 4.70 9.86
CA ASN A 54 -17.50 3.25 9.76
C ASN A 54 -16.77 2.55 10.92
N LEU A 55 -15.59 3.04 11.30
CA LEU A 55 -14.82 2.47 12.40
C LEU A 55 -15.47 2.71 13.76
N ARG A 56 -16.06 3.90 13.97
CA ARG A 56 -16.85 4.18 15.19
C ARG A 56 -18.06 3.28 15.28
N PHE A 57 -18.78 3.10 14.17
CA PHE A 57 -19.90 2.16 14.12
C PHE A 57 -19.48 0.73 14.51
N LEU A 58 -18.33 0.23 14.00
CA LEU A 58 -17.83 -1.10 14.38
C LEU A 58 -17.56 -1.22 15.89
N LEU A 59 -17.02 -0.17 16.52
CA LEU A 59 -16.77 -0.13 17.96
C LEU A 59 -18.07 -0.07 18.77
N GLU A 60 -18.97 0.86 18.42
CA GLU A 60 -20.23 1.10 19.13
C GLU A 60 -21.19 -0.10 19.04
N SER A 61 -21.18 -0.81 17.91
CA SER A 61 -21.98 -2.01 17.69
C SER A 61 -21.38 -3.28 18.30
N GLY A 62 -20.17 -3.24 18.86
CA GLY A 62 -19.48 -4.41 19.38
C GLY A 62 -19.12 -5.44 18.30
N LEU A 63 -18.97 -5.00 17.03
CA LEU A 63 -18.60 -5.88 15.90
C LEU A 63 -17.10 -6.20 15.84
N ILE A 64 -16.30 -5.61 16.74
CA ILE A 64 -14.89 -5.91 16.99
C ILE A 64 -14.83 -6.86 18.18
N ALA A 65 -14.47 -8.11 17.92
CA ALA A 65 -14.52 -9.19 18.92
C ALA A 65 -13.29 -9.18 19.82
N ASP A 66 -12.13 -8.72 19.32
CA ASP A 66 -10.92 -8.57 20.11
C ASP A 66 -10.97 -7.29 20.96
N PRO A 67 -11.07 -7.40 22.31
CA PRO A 67 -11.15 -6.24 23.18
C PRO A 67 -9.86 -5.39 23.19
N VAL A 68 -8.71 -6.01 22.95
CA VAL A 68 -7.42 -5.30 22.87
C VAL A 68 -7.36 -4.46 21.61
N LEU A 69 -7.82 -5.01 20.48
CA LEU A 69 -7.92 -4.29 19.22
C LEU A 69 -8.94 -3.14 19.33
N GLY A 70 -10.12 -3.41 19.90
CA GLY A 70 -11.15 -2.39 20.14
C GLY A 70 -10.63 -1.22 20.96
N ALA A 71 -9.92 -1.48 22.06
CA ALA A 71 -9.32 -0.43 22.89
C ALA A 71 -8.27 0.40 22.12
N LYS A 72 -7.42 -0.25 21.32
CA LYS A 72 -6.42 0.45 20.48
C LYS A 72 -7.09 1.32 19.42
N LEU A 73 -8.13 0.80 18.76
CA LEU A 73 -8.85 1.54 17.73
C LEU A 73 -9.61 2.73 18.32
N SER A 74 -10.26 2.56 19.47
CA SER A 74 -10.89 3.65 20.21
C SER A 74 -9.87 4.75 20.53
N ALA A 75 -8.75 4.38 21.15
CA ALA A 75 -7.69 5.32 21.51
C ALA A 75 -7.09 6.04 20.29
N TYR A 76 -7.03 5.39 19.14
CA TYR A 76 -6.62 6.01 17.88
C TYR A 76 -7.64 7.04 17.39
N LEU A 77 -8.94 6.69 17.37
CA LEU A 77 -10.02 7.56 16.92
C LEU A 77 -10.26 8.75 17.86
N ASP A 78 -9.95 8.62 19.14
CA ASP A 78 -10.04 9.72 20.11
C ASP A 78 -8.94 10.78 19.92
N LYS A 79 -7.76 10.35 19.46
CA LYS A 79 -6.63 11.24 19.16
C LYS A 79 -6.70 11.86 17.76
N THR A 80 -7.49 11.26 16.87
CA THR A 80 -7.59 11.69 15.48
C THR A 80 -8.69 12.75 15.36
N PRO A 81 -8.44 13.90 14.69
CA PRO A 81 -9.50 14.88 14.47
C PRO A 81 -10.69 14.25 13.75
N LYS A 82 -11.91 14.58 14.18
CA LYS A 82 -13.14 14.03 13.57
C LYS A 82 -13.11 14.20 12.06
N GLY A 83 -13.39 13.13 11.33
CA GLY A 83 -13.34 13.14 9.87
C GLY A 83 -11.97 12.95 9.22
N SER A 84 -10.89 12.78 10.01
CA SER A 84 -9.53 12.52 9.52
C SER A 84 -9.14 11.04 9.65
N GLY A 85 -10.12 10.15 9.46
CA GLY A 85 -9.95 8.70 9.61
C GLY A 85 -8.85 8.10 8.74
N PRO A 86 -8.48 6.83 9.01
CA PRO A 86 -7.38 6.18 8.30
C PRO A 86 -7.75 6.02 6.83
N LEU A 87 -6.87 6.51 5.96
CA LEU A 87 -7.00 6.35 4.53
C LEU A 87 -6.10 5.21 4.08
N LEU A 88 -6.66 4.26 3.37
CA LEU A 88 -5.85 3.39 2.55
C LEU A 88 -5.19 4.23 1.45
N PRO A 89 -3.94 3.96 1.08
CA PRO A 89 -3.31 4.58 -0.08
C PRO A 89 -4.10 4.19 -1.32
N SER A 90 -5.07 5.03 -1.68
CA SER A 90 -5.92 4.84 -2.84
C SER A 90 -5.16 5.26 -4.09
N ALA A 91 -5.61 4.77 -5.25
CA ALA A 91 -5.15 5.25 -6.55
C ALA A 91 -5.12 6.78 -6.63
N SER A 92 -6.15 7.44 -6.08
CA SER A 92 -6.28 8.91 -6.04
C SER A 92 -5.21 9.59 -5.18
N THR A 93 -4.64 8.90 -4.18
CA THR A 93 -3.56 9.45 -3.35
C THR A 93 -2.22 9.45 -4.08
N ARG A 94 -2.05 8.55 -5.06
CA ARG A 94 -0.83 8.43 -5.88
C ARG A 94 -0.79 9.46 -7.00
N LEU A 95 -1.91 10.12 -7.28
CA LEU A 95 -2.06 11.10 -8.35
C LEU A 95 -2.30 12.50 -7.79
N GLY A 96 -1.63 13.50 -8.34
CA GLY A 96 -1.95 14.91 -8.18
C GLY A 96 -2.25 15.52 -9.53
N PHE A 97 -2.99 16.62 -9.52
CA PHE A 97 -3.09 17.50 -10.67
C PHE A 97 -2.44 18.82 -10.31
N ASP A 98 -1.71 19.40 -11.25
CA ASP A 98 -1.18 20.75 -11.08
C ASP A 98 -2.34 21.75 -11.19
N ASP A 99 -2.52 22.58 -10.15
CA ASP A 99 -3.56 23.61 -10.13
C ASP A 99 -3.11 24.88 -10.89
N ALA A 100 -1.86 24.96 -11.35
CA ALA A 100 -1.33 26.12 -12.06
C ALA A 100 -1.93 26.34 -13.46
N ALA A 101 -2.39 25.27 -14.13
CA ALA A 101 -3.06 25.35 -15.40
C ALA A 101 -4.58 25.15 -15.21
N PRO A 102 -5.44 26.02 -15.77
CA PRO A 102 -6.88 25.82 -15.70
C PRO A 102 -7.27 24.60 -16.54
N ILE A 103 -7.36 23.45 -15.88
CA ILE A 103 -7.92 22.23 -16.48
C ILE A 103 -9.43 22.29 -16.39
N ASP A 104 -10.09 21.94 -17.49
CA ASP A 104 -11.54 21.78 -17.49
C ASP A 104 -11.96 20.70 -16.48
N ALA A 105 -13.05 20.95 -15.75
CA ALA A 105 -13.51 20.06 -14.68
C ALA A 105 -14.01 18.70 -15.20
N SER A 106 -14.46 18.63 -16.46
CA SER A 106 -14.81 17.34 -17.09
C SER A 106 -13.55 16.56 -17.47
N LEU A 107 -12.55 17.23 -18.06
CA LEU A 107 -11.26 16.61 -18.39
C LEU A 107 -10.56 16.07 -17.13
N ARG A 108 -10.53 16.85 -16.04
CA ARG A 108 -9.98 16.40 -14.75
C ARG A 108 -10.64 15.12 -14.27
N ARG A 109 -11.98 15.06 -14.28
CA ARG A 109 -12.75 13.88 -13.87
C ARG A 109 -12.50 12.68 -14.78
N ASN A 110 -12.33 12.91 -16.09
CA ASN A 110 -11.99 11.85 -17.03
C ASN A 110 -10.60 11.26 -16.73
N LEU A 111 -9.58 12.11 -16.57
CA LEU A 111 -8.23 11.70 -16.20
C LEU A 111 -8.20 10.96 -14.86
N GLU A 112 -8.88 11.48 -13.84
CA GLU A 112 -9.04 10.80 -12.55
C GLU A 112 -9.65 9.42 -12.71
N THR A 113 -10.66 9.27 -13.58
CA THR A 113 -11.30 7.98 -13.87
C THR A 113 -10.34 7.01 -14.57
N ILE A 114 -9.62 7.49 -15.59
CA ILE A 114 -8.64 6.69 -16.35
C ILE A 114 -7.55 6.17 -15.41
N PHE A 115 -6.91 7.06 -14.64
CA PHE A 115 -5.87 6.68 -13.70
C PHE A 115 -6.39 5.77 -12.58
N THR A 116 -7.59 6.03 -12.04
CA THR A 116 -8.18 5.17 -11.00
C THR A 116 -8.33 3.73 -11.51
N ARG A 117 -8.87 3.55 -12.72
CA ARG A 117 -9.03 2.21 -13.33
C ARG A 117 -7.68 1.54 -13.59
N TYR A 118 -6.73 2.31 -14.11
CA TYR A 118 -5.42 1.77 -14.45
C TYR A 118 -4.58 1.40 -13.22
N LEU A 119 -4.60 2.24 -12.18
CA LEU A 119 -3.92 1.96 -10.91
C LEU A 119 -4.53 0.73 -10.20
N ALA A 120 -5.85 0.57 -10.23
CA ALA A 120 -6.51 -0.63 -9.72
C ALA A 120 -6.08 -1.89 -10.50
N TYR A 121 -5.89 -1.78 -11.81
CA TYR A 121 -5.33 -2.85 -12.64
C TYR A 121 -3.90 -3.20 -12.21
N LEU A 122 -3.03 -2.20 -12.02
CA LEU A 122 -1.65 -2.41 -11.57
C LEU A 122 -1.58 -3.07 -10.18
N ASP A 123 -2.43 -2.62 -9.25
CA ASP A 123 -2.55 -3.22 -7.92
C ASP A 123 -2.94 -4.70 -8.02
N LYS A 124 -3.94 -5.03 -8.86
CA LYS A 124 -4.36 -6.42 -9.10
C LYS A 124 -3.27 -7.26 -9.77
N ALA A 125 -2.46 -6.65 -10.62
CA ALA A 125 -1.32 -7.31 -11.27
C ALA A 125 -0.10 -7.46 -10.35
N GLY A 126 -0.15 -6.96 -9.12
CA GLY A 126 0.93 -7.09 -8.13
C GLY A 126 2.08 -6.10 -8.33
N PHE A 127 1.87 -5.02 -9.10
CA PHE A 127 2.84 -3.93 -9.16
C PHE A 127 2.83 -3.19 -7.82
N PRO A 128 4.02 -2.84 -7.27
CA PRO A 128 4.07 -2.11 -6.03
C PRO A 128 3.45 -0.72 -6.22
N PRO A 129 2.81 -0.17 -5.17
CA PRO A 129 2.35 1.21 -5.21
C PRO A 129 3.53 2.15 -5.45
N ALA A 130 3.34 3.15 -6.32
CA ALA A 130 4.29 4.24 -6.46
C ALA A 130 4.56 4.88 -5.09
N ILE A 131 5.84 5.05 -4.76
CA ILE A 131 6.24 5.64 -3.48
C ILE A 131 6.07 7.17 -3.54
N LYS A 132 6.25 7.75 -4.73
CA LYS A 132 6.07 9.18 -4.98
C LYS A 132 4.70 9.44 -5.60
N LYS A 133 4.01 10.47 -5.10
CA LYS A 133 2.81 11.01 -5.75
C LYS A 133 3.22 11.60 -7.09
N ILE A 134 2.62 11.14 -8.19
CA ILE A 134 2.85 11.69 -9.53
C ILE A 134 1.90 12.86 -9.77
N VAL A 135 2.41 13.97 -10.30
CA VAL A 135 1.59 15.13 -10.68
C VAL A 135 1.30 15.07 -12.17
N VAL A 136 0.05 15.32 -12.57
CA VAL A 136 -0.37 15.47 -13.95
C VAL A 136 -0.58 16.96 -14.22
N GLN A 137 0.11 17.47 -15.22
CA GLN A 137 0.01 18.84 -15.68
C GLN A 137 -0.50 18.85 -17.12
N ILE A 138 -1.50 19.69 -17.39
CA ILE A 138 -1.95 19.97 -18.75
C ILE A 138 -1.25 21.23 -19.23
N GLU A 139 -0.54 21.14 -20.36
CA GLU A 139 0.24 22.25 -20.91
C GLU A 139 -0.18 22.52 -22.36
N PRO A 140 -1.01 23.56 -22.59
CA PRO A 140 -1.48 23.88 -23.94
C PRO A 140 -0.34 24.24 -24.88
N GLY A 141 -0.30 23.61 -26.06
CA GLY A 141 0.73 23.85 -27.08
C GLY A 141 2.02 23.06 -26.87
N PHE A 142 2.04 22.09 -25.97
CA PHE A 142 3.14 21.13 -25.83
C PHE A 142 3.19 20.14 -27.01
N ASP A 143 2.07 19.97 -27.75
CA ASP A 143 1.88 19.12 -28.93
C ASP A 143 2.29 17.64 -28.73
N ASN A 144 2.46 17.20 -27.48
CA ASN A 144 2.82 15.83 -27.13
C ASN A 144 2.41 15.49 -25.68
N ALA A 145 2.83 14.33 -25.18
CA ALA A 145 2.83 14.00 -23.77
C ALA A 145 4.18 13.41 -23.37
N ALA A 146 4.61 13.65 -22.13
CA ALA A 146 5.86 13.14 -21.62
C ALA A 146 5.80 12.97 -20.09
N TYR A 147 6.49 11.94 -19.60
CA TYR A 147 6.92 11.87 -18.21
C TYR A 147 8.36 12.41 -18.07
N ASP A 148 8.54 13.50 -17.32
CA ASP A 148 9.84 14.18 -17.16
C ASP A 148 10.72 13.60 -16.04
N GLY A 149 10.24 12.58 -15.33
CA GLY A 149 10.88 12.00 -14.15
C GLY A 149 10.28 12.46 -12.82
N GLU A 150 9.41 13.47 -12.83
CA GLU A 150 8.70 13.99 -11.66
C GLU A 150 7.19 14.12 -11.87
N LYS A 151 6.77 14.51 -13.06
CA LYS A 151 5.37 14.75 -13.43
C LYS A 151 5.08 14.28 -14.86
N ILE A 152 3.81 14.05 -15.13
CA ILE A 152 3.27 13.74 -16.46
C ILE A 152 2.77 15.06 -17.04
N ILE A 153 3.33 15.47 -18.17
CA ILE A 153 2.92 16.66 -18.92
C ILE A 153 2.14 16.17 -20.14
N ILE A 154 0.93 16.69 -20.36
CA ILE A 154 0.06 16.29 -21.48
C ILE A 154 -0.47 17.53 -22.17
N ASP A 155 -0.37 17.58 -23.50
CA ASP A 155 -1.03 18.60 -24.30
C ASP A 155 -2.55 18.48 -24.21
N ASP A 156 -3.24 19.61 -24.14
CA ASP A 156 -4.69 19.67 -23.95
C ASP A 156 -5.47 18.99 -25.07
N LYS A 157 -4.95 18.98 -26.30
CA LYS A 157 -5.61 18.39 -27.48
C LYS A 157 -5.65 16.86 -27.44
N ILE A 158 -4.73 16.24 -26.69
CA ILE A 158 -4.61 14.78 -26.59
C ILE A 158 -4.91 14.24 -25.20
N ALA A 159 -5.18 15.11 -24.23
CA ALA A 159 -5.41 14.74 -22.84
C ALA A 159 -6.65 13.86 -22.63
N ASP A 160 -7.62 13.91 -23.56
CA ASP A 160 -8.85 13.12 -23.49
C ASP A 160 -8.68 11.69 -24.05
N ASP A 161 -7.57 11.40 -24.75
CA ASP A 161 -7.23 10.04 -25.20
C ASP A 161 -6.72 9.22 -24.01
N PRO A 162 -7.40 8.13 -23.61
CA PRO A 162 -7.01 7.34 -22.45
C PRO A 162 -5.66 6.64 -22.58
N SER A 163 -5.17 6.40 -23.80
CA SER A 163 -3.89 5.73 -24.03
C SER A 163 -2.69 6.60 -23.66
N VAL A 164 -2.83 7.93 -23.79
CA VAL A 164 -1.78 8.92 -23.52
C VAL A 164 -1.39 8.95 -22.02
N PRO A 165 -2.29 9.26 -21.07
CA PRO A 165 -1.93 9.29 -19.65
C PRO A 165 -1.45 7.93 -19.12
N ILE A 166 -2.01 6.82 -19.65
CA ILE A 166 -1.58 5.46 -19.28
C ILE A 166 -0.14 5.21 -19.71
N ARG A 167 0.21 5.57 -20.96
CA ARG A 167 1.56 5.40 -21.50
C ARG A 167 2.58 6.20 -20.68
N GLU A 168 2.29 7.47 -20.38
CA GLU A 168 3.21 8.29 -19.60
C GLU A 168 3.35 7.81 -18.15
N TYR A 169 2.28 7.30 -17.54
CA TYR A 169 2.38 6.66 -16.23
C TYR A 169 3.19 5.36 -16.27
N MET A 170 3.12 4.59 -17.36
CA MET A 170 3.96 3.41 -17.52
C MET A 170 5.44 3.78 -17.54
N HIS A 171 5.81 4.90 -18.17
CA HIS A 171 7.19 5.41 -18.10
C HIS A 171 7.63 5.69 -16.66
N HIS A 172 6.74 6.25 -15.83
CA HIS A 172 6.97 6.41 -14.39
C HIS A 172 7.22 5.08 -13.67
N VAL A 173 6.34 4.09 -13.86
CA VAL A 173 6.47 2.76 -13.23
C VAL A 173 7.79 2.10 -13.61
N LEU A 174 8.15 2.11 -14.90
CA LEU A 174 9.37 1.49 -15.40
C LEU A 174 10.63 2.17 -14.88
N LEU A 175 10.65 3.51 -14.83
CA LEU A 175 11.80 4.27 -14.34
C LEU A 175 11.98 4.15 -12.83
N GLU A 176 10.90 4.21 -12.05
CA GLU A 176 10.99 4.01 -10.59
C GLU A 176 11.32 2.56 -10.21
N GLY A 177 10.74 1.58 -10.90
CA GLY A 177 11.05 0.17 -10.69
C GLY A 177 12.53 -0.15 -10.97
N GLY A 178 13.10 0.46 -12.02
CA GLY A 178 14.52 0.36 -12.34
C GLY A 178 15.43 0.96 -11.27
N ARG A 179 15.09 2.15 -10.75
CA ARG A 179 15.84 2.82 -9.67
C ARG A 179 15.83 2.01 -8.37
N THR A 180 14.67 1.48 -7.99
CA THR A 180 14.50 0.68 -6.76
C THR A 180 15.31 -0.61 -6.84
N SER A 181 15.25 -1.30 -7.98
CA SER A 181 16.01 -2.54 -8.21
C SER A 181 17.53 -2.30 -8.21
N ALA A 182 17.99 -1.22 -8.83
CA ALA A 182 19.39 -0.83 -8.83
C ALA A 182 19.89 -0.46 -7.41
N HIS A 183 19.07 0.20 -6.60
CA HIS A 183 19.40 0.52 -5.22
C HIS A 183 19.48 -0.73 -4.34
N ALA A 184 18.52 -1.65 -4.48
CA ALA A 184 18.52 -2.93 -3.76
C ALA A 184 19.74 -3.80 -4.13
N ALA A 185 20.12 -3.87 -5.41
CA ALA A 185 21.31 -4.60 -5.84
C ALA A 185 22.61 -4.03 -5.25
N ARG A 186 22.72 -2.70 -5.12
CA ARG A 186 23.89 -2.03 -4.52
C ARG A 186 23.98 -2.25 -3.01
N SER A 187 22.86 -2.21 -2.29
CA SER A 187 22.84 -2.44 -0.84
C SER A 187 23.25 -3.89 -0.50
N HIS A 188 22.83 -4.85 -1.32
CA HIS A 188 23.20 -6.26 -1.14
C HIS A 188 24.71 -6.51 -1.36
N ARG A 189 25.34 -5.87 -2.36
CA ARG A 189 26.79 -5.97 -2.62
C ARG A 189 27.66 -5.31 -1.54
N ARG A 190 27.16 -4.28 -0.85
CA ARG A 190 27.91 -3.64 0.25
C ARG A 190 27.91 -4.51 1.50
N ARG A 191 26.81 -5.20 1.82
CA ARG A 191 26.74 -6.13 2.96
C ARG A 191 27.63 -7.36 2.75
N SER A 192 27.71 -7.90 1.53
CA SER A 192 28.59 -9.05 1.26
C SER A 192 30.08 -8.68 1.36
N ARG A 193 30.49 -7.47 0.97
CA ARG A 193 31.89 -7.02 1.14
C ARG A 193 32.30 -6.71 2.58
N GLY A 194 31.35 -6.36 3.46
CA GLY A 194 31.62 -6.16 4.89
C GLY A 194 31.89 -7.46 5.64
N LEU A 195 31.21 -8.56 5.28
CA LEU A 195 31.42 -9.86 5.92
C LEU A 195 32.77 -10.51 5.58
N PHE A 196 33.30 -10.30 4.36
CA PHE A 196 34.63 -10.83 4.00
C PHE A 196 35.80 -10.10 4.69
N ARG A 197 35.59 -8.87 5.21
CA ARG A 197 36.64 -8.12 5.90
C ARG A 197 36.77 -8.47 7.39
N LEU A 198 35.73 -9.06 7.99
CA LEU A 198 35.76 -9.50 9.40
C LEU A 198 36.36 -10.90 9.57
N GLN A 199 36.25 -11.79 8.57
CA GLN A 199 36.90 -13.12 8.65
C GLN A 199 38.41 -13.12 8.38
N PHE A 200 38.95 -12.10 7.70
CA PHE A 200 40.39 -12.03 7.41
C PHE A 200 41.24 -11.34 8.51
N LEU A 201 40.60 -10.64 9.45
CA LEU A 201 41.30 -10.00 10.57
C LEU A 201 41.42 -10.90 11.81
N GLU A 202 40.65 -12.00 11.90
CA GLU A 202 40.77 -12.98 13.00
C GLU A 202 41.87 -14.04 12.80
N HIS A 203 42.52 -14.10 11.64
CA HIS A 203 43.63 -15.04 11.38
C HIS A 203 45.02 -14.41 11.29
N ALA A 204 45.14 -13.09 11.46
CA ALA A 204 46.43 -12.39 11.37
C ALA A 204 47.08 -12.08 12.75
N GLY A 205 46.47 -12.48 13.87
CA GLY A 205 46.90 -12.08 15.23
C GLY A 205 47.43 -13.20 16.13
N ALA A 206 47.89 -14.34 15.59
CA ALA A 206 48.46 -15.43 16.38
C ALA A 206 49.89 -15.74 15.91
N ARG A 207 50.86 -14.93 16.36
CA ARG A 207 52.27 -15.29 16.45
C ARG A 207 52.90 -14.60 17.66
#